data_AF-A0A7V9FAU9-F1
#
_entry.id   AF-A0A7V9FAU9-F1
#
_cell.length_a   1.000
_cell.length_b   1.000
_cell.length_c   1.000
_cell.angle_alpha   90.00
_cell.angle_beta   90.00
_cell.angle_gamma   90.00
#
_symmetry.space_group_name_H-M   'P 1'
#
loop_
_entity.id
_entity.type
_entity.pdbx_description
1 polymer ?
#
loop_
_entity_poly.entity_id
_entity_poly.type
_entity_poly.pdbx_seq_one_letter_code
_entity_poly.pdbx_strand_id
1 'polypeptide(L)' 'MTAAAQPLQAAILPSGFVEDIVVRGLNFPTSFSMLPDGRILIGEKSGFVRIFKDGALLPTPFIDIRAQ' A
#
# COMPACT_ATOMS: atom_id res chain seq x y z
N MET A 1 -11.57 12.37 -14.16
CA MET A 1 -10.60 11.47 -14.84
C MET A 1 -10.59 10.15 -14.07
N THR A 2 -11.38 9.18 -14.49
CA THR A 2 -11.46 7.85 -13.86
C THR A 2 -10.28 7.01 -14.32
N ALA A 3 -9.28 6.81 -13.47
CA ALA A 3 -8.20 5.87 -13.75
C ALA A 3 -8.77 4.44 -13.70
N ALA A 4 -8.67 3.71 -14.81
CA ALA A 4 -9.00 2.28 -14.83
C ALA A 4 -7.96 1.50 -14.00
N ALA A 5 -8.41 0.60 -13.13
CA ALA A 5 -7.51 -0.31 -12.43
C ALA A 5 -6.81 -1.20 -13.46
N GLN A 6 -5.48 -1.06 -13.59
CA GLN A 6 -4.71 -1.97 -14.43
C GLN A 6 -4.75 -3.37 -13.81
N PRO A 7 -4.93 -4.43 -14.61
CA PRO A 7 -4.80 -5.79 -14.10
C PRO A 7 -3.41 -5.95 -13.48
N LEU A 8 -3.36 -6.60 -12.32
CA LEU A 8 -2.09 -6.93 -11.67
C LEU A 8 -1.42 -8.00 -12.54
N GLN A 9 -0.53 -7.59 -13.44
CA GLN A 9 0.27 -8.52 -14.22
C GLN A 9 1.32 -9.11 -13.29
N ALA A 10 1.28 -10.43 -13.07
CA ALA A 10 2.31 -11.11 -12.29
C ALA A 10 3.68 -10.84 -12.91
N ALA A 11 4.64 -10.46 -12.08
CA ALA A 11 6.00 -10.22 -12.54
C ALA A 11 6.64 -11.52 -13.03
N ILE A 12 7.50 -11.44 -14.05
CA ILE A 12 8.38 -12.56 -14.40
C ILE A 12 9.48 -12.57 -13.34
N LEU A 13 9.42 -13.55 -12.44
CA LEU A 13 10.37 -13.67 -11.35
C LEU A 13 11.48 -14.68 -11.69
N PRO A 14 12.72 -14.47 -11.20
CA PRO A 14 13.75 -15.50 -11.26
C PRO A 14 13.31 -16.78 -10.56
N SER A 15 13.88 -17.90 -10.95
CA SER A 15 13.65 -19.19 -10.29
C SER A 15 13.94 -19.09 -8.79
N GLY A 16 13.00 -19.56 -7.95
CA GLY A 16 13.11 -19.50 -6.49
C GLY A 16 12.40 -18.31 -5.84
N PHE A 17 11.83 -17.38 -6.63
CA PHE A 17 11.02 -16.27 -6.14
C PHE A 17 9.53 -16.51 -6.40
N VAL A 18 8.71 -16.00 -5.49
CA VAL A 18 7.26 -15.94 -5.61
C VAL A 18 6.78 -14.52 -5.30
N GLU A 19 5.70 -14.11 -5.95
CA GLU A 19 5.02 -12.84 -5.70
C GLU A 19 3.71 -13.16 -4.97
N ASP A 20 3.44 -12.42 -3.91
CA ASP A 20 2.20 -12.54 -3.17
C ASP A 20 1.64 -11.16 -2.81
N ILE A 21 0.31 -11.07 -2.81
CA ILE A 21 -0.40 -9.81 -2.63
C ILE A 21 -0.67 -9.62 -1.14
N VAL A 22 0.18 -8.79 -0.51
CA VAL A 22 0.07 -8.51 0.93
C VAL A 22 -1.11 -7.57 1.25
N VAL A 23 -1.40 -6.61 0.36
CA VAL A 23 -2.43 -5.60 0.58
C VAL A 23 -3.04 -5.12 -0.73
N ARG A 24 -4.36 -4.86 -0.73
CA ARG A 24 -5.12 -4.30 -1.86
C ARG A 24 -5.82 -3.00 -1.45
N GLY A 25 -6.38 -2.30 -2.44
CA GLY A 25 -7.19 -1.10 -2.19
C GLY A 25 -6.39 0.17 -1.87
N LEU A 26 -5.10 0.18 -2.20
CA LEU A 26 -4.25 1.36 -2.10
C LEU A 26 -4.45 2.26 -3.32
N ASN A 27 -4.38 3.59 -3.10
CA ASN A 27 -4.52 4.57 -4.17
C ASN A 27 -3.18 5.22 -4.51
N PHE A 28 -2.54 4.75 -5.59
CA PHE A 28 -1.20 5.20 -6.02
C PHE A 28 -0.19 5.26 -4.86
N PRO A 29 0.14 4.11 -4.21
CA PRO A 29 1.11 4.09 -3.13
C PRO A 29 2.51 4.46 -3.66
N THR A 30 3.23 5.30 -2.92
CA THR A 30 4.53 5.85 -3.32
C THR A 30 5.67 5.48 -2.38
N SER A 31 5.37 5.16 -1.12
CA SER A 31 6.37 4.79 -0.12
C SER A 31 5.83 3.80 0.91
N PHE A 32 6.74 3.01 1.47
CA PHE A 32 6.44 2.01 2.50
C PHE A 32 7.48 2.11 3.62
N SER A 33 7.03 2.05 4.88
CA SER A 33 7.92 2.01 6.04
C SER A 33 7.42 0.99 7.06
N MET A 34 8.27 0.01 7.40
CA MET A 34 7.99 -1.00 8.40
C MET A 34 8.37 -0.48 9.79
N LEU A 35 7.46 -0.62 10.75
CA LEU A 35 7.68 -0.22 12.13
C LEU A 35 8.11 -1.42 12.98
N PRO A 36 8.84 -1.19 14.09
CA PRO A 36 9.25 -2.25 15.01
C PRO A 36 8.09 -3.03 15.65
N ASP A 37 6.88 -2.48 15.65
CA ASP A 37 5.66 -3.12 16.17
C ASP A 37 4.92 -3.95 15.12
N GLY A 38 5.50 -4.14 13.93
CA GLY A 38 4.94 -4.94 12.84
C GLY A 38 3.94 -4.22 11.95
N ARG A 39 3.65 -2.93 12.19
CA ARG A 39 2.84 -2.12 11.28
C ARG A 39 3.63 -1.71 10.04
N ILE A 40 2.92 -1.49 8.94
CA ILE A 40 3.47 -0.88 7.73
C ILE A 40 2.75 0.44 7.48
N LEU A 41 3.51 1.53 7.44
CA LEU A 41 3.04 2.82 6.94
C LEU A 41 3.13 2.84 5.42
N ILE A 42 2.07 3.31 4.77
CA ILE A 42 1.97 3.38 3.32
C ILE A 42 1.62 4.81 2.94
N GLY A 43 2.51 5.48 2.22
CA GLY A 43 2.24 6.80 1.65
C GLY A 43 1.46 6.69 0.35
N GLU A 44 0.35 7.40 0.23
CA GLU A 44 -0.41 7.53 -1.02
C GLU A 44 -0.13 8.88 -1.68
N LYS A 45 -0.05 8.90 -3.02
CA LYS A 45 0.22 10.13 -3.80
C LYS A 45 -0.76 11.27 -3.52
N SER A 46 -1.98 10.93 -3.11
CA SER A 46 -3.02 11.89 -2.70
C SER A 46 -2.72 12.64 -1.39
N GLY A 47 -1.66 12.28 -0.66
CA GLY A 47 -1.28 12.93 0.61
C GLY A 47 -1.79 12.21 1.86
N PHE A 48 -2.32 11.00 1.74
CA PHE A 48 -2.69 10.17 2.88
C PHE A 48 -1.55 9.25 3.30
N VAL A 49 -1.43 9.01 4.60
CA VAL A 49 -0.63 7.91 5.15
C VAL A 49 -1.58 6.86 5.72
N ARG A 50 -1.53 5.64 5.17
CA ARG A 50 -2.35 4.49 5.59
C ARG A 50 -1.52 3.58 6.51
N ILE A 51 -2.21 2.80 7.35
CA ILE A 51 -1.59 1.75 8.16
C ILE A 51 -2.10 0.39 7.70
N PHE A 52 -1.18 -0.52 7.41
CA PHE A 52 -1.44 -1.95 7.34
C PHE A 52 -0.96 -2.63 8.63
N LYS A 53 -1.83 -3.44 9.25
CA LYS A 53 -1.60 -4.08 10.55
C LYS A 53 -2.39 -5.39 10.61
N ASP A 54 -1.79 -6.44 11.16
CA ASP A 54 -2.46 -7.73 11.40
C ASP A 54 -3.19 -8.30 10.16
N GLY A 55 -2.59 -8.15 8.97
CA GLY A 55 -3.16 -8.62 7.71
C GLY A 55 -4.24 -7.71 7.09
N ALA A 56 -4.54 -6.56 7.71
CA ALA A 56 -5.59 -5.65 7.27
C ALA A 56 -5.09 -4.23 7.03
N LEU A 57 -5.62 -3.59 5.98
CA LEU A 57 -5.47 -2.15 5.77
C LEU A 57 -6.54 -1.43 6.60
N LEU A 58 -6.11 -0.54 7.49
CA LEU A 58 -7.05 0.20 8.34
C LEU A 58 -7.93 1.15 7.50
N PRO A 59 -9.23 1.28 7.80
CA PRO A 59 -10.15 2.07 7.00
C PRO A 59 -9.84 3.57 7.12
N THR A 60 -9.52 4.04 8.33
CA THR A 60 -9.17 5.43 8.61
C THR A 60 -7.69 5.67 8.31
N PRO A 61 -7.33 6.70 7.52
CA PRO A 61 -5.94 7.09 7.33
C PRO A 61 -5.32 7.52 8.68
N PHE A 62 -4.04 7.25 8.84
CA PHE A 62 -3.28 7.66 10.02
C PHE A 62 -2.96 9.16 10.00
N ILE A 63 -2.55 9.67 8.83
CA ILE A 63 -2.28 11.09 8.61
C ILE A 63 -2.96 11.52 7.30
N ASP A 64 -3.59 12.69 7.32
CA ASP A 64 -3.97 13.43 6.11
C ASP A 64 -3.09 14.69 6.03
N ILE A 65 -2.08 14.66 5.15
CA ILE A 65 -1.11 15.74 4.99
C ILE A 65 -1.77 16.98 4.37
N ARG A 66 -2.92 16.82 3.70
CA ARG A 66 -3.66 17.94 3.09
C ARG A 66 -4.40 18.80 4.12
N ALA A 67 -4.61 18.26 5.32
CA ALA A 67 -5.30 18.92 6.42
C ALA A 67 -4.32 19.51 7.46
N GLN A 68 -3.04 19.59 7.12
CA GLN A 68 -1.98 20.19 7.95
C GLN A 68 -1.70 21.63 7.53
#